data_AF-A0A2A5AL28-F1
#
_entry.id   AF-A0A2A5AL28-F1
#
_cell.length_a   1.000
_cell.length_b   1.000
_cell.length_c   1.000
_cell.angle_alpha   90.00
_cell.angle_beta   90.00
_cell.angle_gamma   90.00
#
_symmetry.space_group_name_H-M   'P 1'
#
loop_
_entity.id
_entity.type
_entity.pdbx_description
1 polymer ?
#
loop_
_entity_poly.entity_id
_entity_poly.type
_entity_poly.pdbx_seq_one_letter_code
_entity_poly.pdbx_strand_id
1 'polypeptide(L)'
;MLHLNLNSDALDKLTQQSIKRLEKKLEKELLYHPGVDIFVDVSAKGKKQYTIQVEIEYRDEIILNESFQCKSWISALDQYVQHAIWTIKRETPRKVPLATMNKYQSY
;
A
#
# COMPACT_ATOMS: atom_id res chain seq x y z
N MET A 1 -4.09 1.13 -6.77
CA MET A 1 -4.83 2.20 -6.08
C MET A 1 -5.02 1.78 -4.62
N LEU A 2 -5.08 2.70 -3.64
CA LEU A 2 -5.33 2.34 -2.24
C LEU A 2 -6.84 2.35 -1.99
N HIS A 3 -7.36 1.22 -1.51
CA HIS A 3 -8.76 1.03 -1.14
C HIS A 3 -8.82 0.90 0.38
N LEU A 4 -9.54 1.81 1.03
CA LEU A 4 -9.64 1.84 2.48
C LEU A 4 -11.10 1.66 2.90
N ASN A 5 -11.37 0.57 3.60
CA ASN A 5 -12.68 0.28 4.16
C ASN A 5 -12.62 0.47 5.68
N LEU A 6 -13.38 1.43 6.21
CA LEU A 6 -13.39 1.75 7.64
C LEU A 6 -14.75 1.39 8.21
N ASN A 7 -14.77 0.39 9.08
CA ASN A 7 -16.01 -0.15 9.65
C ASN A 7 -16.41 0.54 10.97
N SER A 8 -16.03 1.81 11.18
CA SER A 8 -16.45 2.57 12.36
C SER A 8 -16.47 4.07 12.12
N ASP A 9 -17.33 4.78 12.88
CA ASP A 9 -17.48 6.24 13.00
C ASP A 9 -16.20 7.02 13.37
N ALA A 10 -15.01 6.41 13.31
CA ALA A 10 -13.71 6.99 13.66
C ALA A 10 -13.07 7.86 12.55
N LEU A 11 -13.83 8.18 11.49
CA LEU A 11 -13.39 9.05 10.39
C LEU A 11 -13.49 10.53 10.77
N ASP A 12 -12.66 10.94 11.71
CA ASP A 12 -12.48 12.36 12.00
C ASP A 12 -11.76 13.06 10.82
N LYS A 13 -11.90 14.38 10.67
CA LYS A 13 -11.29 15.12 9.54
C LYS A 13 -9.77 14.95 9.45
N LEU A 14 -9.10 14.83 10.60
CA LEU A 14 -7.65 14.60 10.71
C LEU A 14 -7.24 13.23 10.13
N THR A 15 -8.13 12.26 10.25
CA THR A 15 -7.98 10.91 9.70
C THR A 15 -7.99 10.94 8.18
N GLN A 16 -8.95 11.64 7.58
CA GLN A 16 -9.04 11.75 6.11
C GLN A 16 -7.81 12.43 5.49
N GLN A 17 -7.26 13.45 6.15
CA GLN A 17 -6.02 14.09 5.68
C GLN A 17 -4.82 13.14 5.73
N SER A 18 -4.73 12.34 6.79
CA SER A 18 -3.66 11.33 6.94
C SER A 18 -3.75 10.27 5.84
N ILE A 19 -4.95 9.76 5.57
CA ILE A 19 -5.19 8.78 4.49
C ILE A 19 -4.80 9.36 3.14
N LYS A 20 -5.26 10.57 2.79
CA LYS A 20 -4.89 11.23 1.52
C LYS A 20 -3.38 11.45 1.38
N ARG A 21 -2.68 11.71 2.48
CA ARG A 21 -1.22 11.83 2.48
C ARG A 21 -0.55 10.48 2.18
N LEU A 22 -1.07 9.39 2.73
CA LEU A 22 -0.57 8.04 2.49
C LEU A 22 -0.86 7.58 1.05
N GLU A 23 -2.04 7.86 0.53
CA GLU A 23 -2.40 7.64 -0.89
C GLU A 23 -1.39 8.31 -1.82
N LYS A 24 -1.15 9.61 -1.65
CA LYS A 24 -0.17 10.35 -2.47
C LYS A 24 1.25 9.81 -2.34
N LYS A 25 1.64 9.33 -1.16
CA LYS A 25 2.96 8.73 -0.93
C LYS A 25 3.07 7.40 -1.70
N LEU A 26 2.03 6.58 -1.64
CA LEU A 26 1.95 5.33 -2.40
C LEU A 26 1.98 5.58 -3.91
N GLU A 27 1.15 6.49 -4.42
CA GLU A 27 1.13 6.84 -5.85
C GLU A 27 2.49 7.30 -6.35
N LYS A 28 3.19 8.13 -5.55
CA LYS A 28 4.52 8.63 -5.92
C LYS A 28 5.56 7.52 -5.94
N GLU A 29 5.56 6.64 -4.95
CA GLU A 29 6.56 5.57 -4.82
C GLU A 29 6.29 4.40 -5.76
N LEU A 30 5.02 4.15 -6.09
CA LEU A 30 4.54 3.07 -6.94
C LEU A 30 4.24 3.51 -8.37
N LEU A 31 4.63 4.73 -8.76
CA LEU A 31 4.42 5.27 -10.11
C LEU A 31 4.92 4.31 -11.22
N TYR A 32 5.97 3.54 -10.92
CA TYR A 32 6.59 2.58 -11.84
C TYR A 32 6.11 1.13 -11.67
N HIS A 33 5.12 0.91 -10.80
CA HIS A 33 4.53 -0.40 -10.50
C HIS A 33 3.02 -0.37 -10.79
N PRO A 34 2.61 -0.23 -12.06
CA PRO A 34 1.19 -0.21 -12.42
C PRO A 34 0.53 -1.57 -12.13
N GLY A 35 -0.72 -1.52 -11.68
CA GLY A 35 -1.51 -2.71 -11.33
C GLY A 35 -1.27 -3.22 -9.91
N VAL A 36 -0.73 -2.38 -9.02
CA VAL A 36 -0.71 -2.65 -7.57
C VAL A 36 -1.92 -2.02 -6.92
N ASP A 37 -2.70 -2.84 -6.24
CA ASP A 37 -3.83 -2.44 -5.41
C ASP A 37 -3.56 -2.82 -3.96
N ILE A 38 -3.90 -1.91 -3.04
CA ILE A 38 -3.71 -2.13 -1.61
C ILE A 38 -5.06 -1.93 -0.95
N PHE A 39 -5.58 -2.96 -0.31
CA PHE A 39 -6.83 -2.95 0.42
C PHE A 39 -6.53 -2.95 1.91
N VAL A 40 -7.10 -1.99 2.63
CA VAL A 40 -6.96 -1.89 4.09
C VAL A 40 -8.35 -1.87 4.69
N ASP A 41 -8.66 -2.85 5.51
CA ASP A 41 -9.83 -2.86 6.38
C ASP A 41 -9.41 -2.53 7.81
N VAL A 42 -10.07 -1.56 8.43
CA VAL A 42 -9.89 -1.26 9.86
C VAL A 42 -11.21 -1.46 10.58
N SER A 43 -11.20 -2.39 11.53
CA SER A 43 -12.33 -2.69 12.40
C SER A 43 -12.00 -2.38 13.86
N ALA A 44 -12.91 -1.69 14.55
CA ALA A 44 -12.77 -1.42 15.97
C ALA A 44 -13.24 -2.63 16.80
N LYS A 45 -12.38 -3.15 17.67
CA LYS A 45 -12.70 -4.20 18.63
C LYS A 45 -12.77 -3.58 20.04
N GLY A 46 -13.88 -2.93 20.37
CA GLY A 46 -14.08 -2.26 21.65
C GLY A 46 -13.50 -0.83 21.71
N LYS A 47 -13.35 -0.25 22.92
CA LYS A 47 -13.11 1.20 23.09
C LYS A 47 -11.72 1.71 22.69
N LYS A 48 -10.68 0.86 22.58
CA LYS A 48 -9.28 1.28 22.34
C LYS A 48 -8.41 0.23 21.61
N GLN A 49 -9.03 -0.68 20.89
CA GLN A 49 -8.31 -1.72 20.15
C GLN A 49 -8.90 -1.80 18.75
N TYR A 50 -8.01 -1.85 17.77
CA TYR A 50 -8.34 -1.90 16.35
C TYR A 50 -7.71 -3.14 15.77
N THR A 51 -8.41 -3.79 14.86
CA THR A 51 -7.86 -4.83 14.00
C THR A 51 -7.72 -4.21 12.62
N ILE A 52 -6.51 -4.28 12.07
CA ILE A 52 -6.22 -3.85 10.71
C ILE A 52 -5.98 -5.12 9.90
N GLN A 53 -6.68 -5.26 8.79
CA GLN A 53 -6.41 -6.25 7.78
C GLN A 53 -5.91 -5.53 6.54
N VAL A 54 -4.79 -5.97 6.00
CA VAL A 54 -4.22 -5.41 4.79
C VAL A 54 -3.99 -6.51 3.78
N GLU A 55 -4.40 -6.23 2.55
CA GLU A 55 -4.20 -7.07 1.40
C GLU A 55 -3.53 -6.25 0.30
N ILE A 56 -2.50 -6.80 -0.31
CA ILE A 56 -1.82 -6.20 -1.45
C ILE A 56 -1.98 -7.14 -2.62
N GLU A 57 -2.56 -6.62 -3.69
CA GLU A 57 -2.73 -7.29 -4.95
C GLU A 57 -1.79 -6.67 -5.99
N TYR A 58 -1.18 -7.51 -6.82
CA TYR A 58 -0.44 -7.09 -7.99
C TYR A 58 -0.89 -7.91 -9.19
N ARG A 59 -1.53 -7.27 -10.17
CA ARG A 59 -2.09 -7.93 -11.36
C ARG A 59 -2.98 -9.13 -11.01
N ASP A 60 -3.94 -8.89 -10.12
CA ASP A 60 -4.91 -9.89 -9.66
C ASP A 60 -4.30 -11.06 -8.85
N GLU A 61 -3.02 -10.97 -8.46
CA GLU A 61 -2.37 -11.91 -7.54
C GLU A 61 -2.19 -11.28 -6.16
N ILE A 62 -2.66 -11.95 -5.11
CA ILE A 62 -2.43 -11.55 -3.72
C ILE A 62 -0.97 -11.82 -3.37
N ILE A 63 -0.19 -10.76 -3.18
CA ILE A 63 1.23 -10.85 -2.79
C ILE A 63 1.43 -10.69 -1.28
N LEU A 64 0.45 -10.13 -0.57
CA LEU A 64 0.48 -9.99 0.87
C LEU A 64 -0.95 -9.97 1.42
N ASN A 65 -1.22 -10.74 2.48
CA ASN A 65 -2.46 -10.64 3.25
C ASN A 65 -2.13 -10.86 4.72
N GLU A 66 -2.24 -9.79 5.51
CA GLU A 66 -1.89 -9.78 6.93
C GLU A 66 -2.99 -9.13 7.75
N SER A 67 -3.17 -9.65 8.97
CA SER A 67 -4.05 -9.02 9.97
C SER A 67 -3.30 -8.84 11.29
N PHE A 68 -3.51 -7.70 11.93
CA PHE A 68 -2.86 -7.41 13.20
C PHE A 68 -3.69 -6.46 14.06
N GLN A 69 -3.43 -6.49 15.36
CA GLN A 69 -4.15 -5.68 16.34
C GLN A 69 -3.28 -4.53 16.83
N CYS A 70 -3.87 -3.34 16.95
CA CYS A 70 -3.17 -2.16 17.40
C CYS A 70 -4.06 -1.26 18.29
N LYS A 71 -3.41 -0.43 19.11
CA LYS A 71 -4.11 0.59 19.93
C LYS A 71 -4.28 1.92 19.19
N SER A 72 -3.41 2.19 18.20
CA SER A 72 -3.43 3.38 17.34
C SER A 72 -3.33 2.93 15.89
N TRP A 73 -4.45 2.97 15.17
CA TRP A 73 -4.50 2.43 13.82
C TRP A 73 -3.81 3.34 12.79
N ILE A 74 -3.79 4.66 12.99
CA ILE A 74 -3.14 5.61 12.07
C ILE A 74 -1.62 5.40 12.06
N SER A 75 -1.00 5.27 13.23
CA SER A 75 0.45 5.04 13.34
C SER A 75 0.84 3.69 12.75
N ALA A 76 0.01 2.67 13.01
CA ALA A 76 0.18 1.35 12.41
C ALA A 76 0.06 1.39 10.88
N LEU A 77 -0.91 2.15 10.35
CA LEU A 77 -1.11 2.30 8.92
C LEU A 77 0.09 2.94 8.23
N ASP A 78 0.70 4.00 8.78
CA ASP A 78 1.89 4.62 8.17
C ASP A 78 3.09 3.66 8.13
N GLN A 79 3.31 2.90 9.21
CA GLN A 79 4.35 1.85 9.24
C GLN A 79 4.05 0.77 8.21
N TYR A 80 2.79 0.35 8.10
CA TYR A 80 2.38 -0.67 7.15
C TYR A 80 2.55 -0.20 5.71
N VAL A 81 2.20 1.04 5.39
CA VAL A 81 2.40 1.61 4.05
C VAL A 81 3.88 1.57 3.66
N GLN A 82 4.79 1.82 4.60
CA GLN A 82 6.23 1.69 4.32
C GLN A 82 6.63 0.22 4.08
N HIS A 83 6.11 -0.70 4.89
CA HIS A 83 6.34 -2.13 4.70
C HIS A 83 5.79 -2.61 3.35
N ALA A 84 4.57 -2.23 3.00
CA ALA A 84 3.92 -2.52 1.73
C ALA A 84 4.77 -2.04 0.54
N ILE A 85 5.23 -0.79 0.54
CA ILE A 85 6.11 -0.25 -0.51
C ILE A 85 7.38 -1.09 -0.64
N TRP A 86 7.98 -1.48 0.48
CA TRP A 86 9.18 -2.31 0.48
C TRP A 86 8.91 -3.70 -0.09
N THR A 87 7.84 -4.36 0.34
CA THR A 87 7.40 -5.67 -0.15
C THR A 87 7.12 -5.62 -1.65
N ILE A 88 6.35 -4.63 -2.12
CA ILE A 88 6.08 -4.44 -3.54
C ILE A 88 7.38 -4.26 -4.33
N LYS A 89 8.29 -3.39 -3.87
CA LYS A 89 9.57 -3.17 -4.58
C LYS A 89 10.47 -4.41 -4.63
N ARG A 90 10.35 -5.30 -3.65
CA ARG A 90 11.13 -6.54 -3.54
C ARG A 90 10.52 -7.68 -4.36
N GLU A 91 9.21 -7.88 -4.23
CA GLU A 91 8.48 -9.01 -4.82
C GLU A 91 8.04 -8.73 -6.25
N THR A 92 7.79 -7.47 -6.62
CA THR A 92 7.52 -7.13 -8.03
C THR A 92 8.83 -6.90 -8.79
N PRO A 93 9.11 -7.67 -9.85
CA PRO A 93 10.29 -7.40 -10.67
C PRO A 93 10.13 -6.02 -11.31
N ARG A 94 11.09 -5.12 -11.07
CA ARG A 94 11.20 -3.88 -11.84
C ARG A 94 11.24 -4.28 -13.31
N LYS A 95 10.18 -3.99 -14.06
CA LYS A 95 10.32 -3.81 -15.51
C LYS A 95 11.11 -2.53 -15.69
N VAL A 96 12.44 -2.66 -15.59
CA VAL A 96 13.36 -1.64 -16.07
C VAL A 96 12.95 -1.37 -17.51
N PRO A 97 12.62 -0.13 -17.91
CA PRO A 97 12.47 0.13 -19.32
C PRO A 97 13.80 -0.27 -19.98
N LEU A 98 13.74 -1.17 -20.95
CA LEU A 98 14.84 -1.43 -21.90
C LEU A 98 15.04 -0.18 -22.76
N ALA A 99 15.43 0.92 -22.12
CA ALA A 99 16.08 2.01 -22.79
C ALA A 99 17.58 1.68 -22.76
N THR A 100 18.16 1.56 -23.94
CA THR A 100 19.61 1.50 -24.23
C THR A 100 20.24 0.12 -24.36
N MET A 101 20.10 -0.49 -25.54
CA MET A 101 21.25 -1.08 -26.26
C MET A 101 20.89 -1.30 -27.75
N ASN A 102 20.79 -0.19 -28.49
CA ASN A 102 20.91 -0.20 -29.94
C ASN A 102 22.07 0.74 -30.29
N LYS A 103 23.30 0.27 -30.11
CA LYS A 103 24.51 0.94 -30.61
C LYS A 103 25.57 -0.13 -30.87
N TYR A 104 25.82 -0.38 -32.16
CA TYR A 104 26.88 -1.19 -32.76
C TYR A 104 26.73 -2.70 -32.51
N GLN A 105 26.72 -3.60 -33.50
CA GLN A 105 27.56 -3.66 -34.68
C GLN A 105 26.77 -4.16 -35.91
N SER A 106 26.77 -3.35 -36.97
CA SER A 106 26.62 -3.82 -38.35
C SER A 106 28.02 -3.90 -38.94
N TYR A 107 28.31 -5.03 -39.60
CA TYR A 107 29.37 -5.32 -40.58
C TYR A 107 30.83 -5.07 -40.22
#